data_AF-A0ABD5I8D3-F1
#
_entry.id   AF-A0ABD5I8D3-F1
#
_cell.length_a   1.000
_cell.length_b   1.000
_cell.length_c   1.000
_cell.angle_alpha   90.00
_cell.angle_beta   90.00
_cell.angle_gamma   90.00
#
_symmetry.space_group_name_H-M   'P 1'
#
loop_
_entity.id
_entity.type
_entity.pdbx_description
1 polymer ?
#
loop_
_entity_poly.entity_id
_entity_poly.type
_entity_poly.pdbx_seq_one_letter_code
_entity_poly.pdbx_strand_id
1 'polypeptide(L)'
;MQLMKPGSVIVDIAINQGGTIETVDHYTTHYTPIFVKYDIIHYAVPNMPGATPRTSTMALANGNAKHLLVITKDGLENALNHTPSLASGINIYKGIITYENLDTTL
;
A
#
# COMPACT_ATOMS: atom_id res chain seq x y z
N MET A 1 -18.07 4.18 17.74
CA MET A 1 -17.15 3.54 18.71
C MET A 1 -17.80 3.19 20.04
N GLN A 2 -18.58 4.07 20.67
CA GLN A 2 -19.26 3.80 21.95
C GLN A 2 -20.27 2.62 21.94
N LEU A 3 -20.62 2.10 20.76
CA LEU A 3 -21.46 0.90 20.60
C LEU A 3 -20.67 -0.41 20.59
N MET A 4 -19.32 -0.35 20.48
CA MET A 4 -18.49 -1.54 20.50
C MET A 4 -18.29 -2.02 21.94
N LYS A 5 -18.18 -3.34 22.12
CA LYS A 5 -17.93 -3.92 23.45
C LYS A 5 -16.52 -3.53 23.92
N PRO A 6 -16.33 -3.18 25.20
CA PRO A 6 -14.99 -3.00 25.77
C PRO A 6 -14.09 -4.21 25.50
N GLY A 7 -12.83 -3.95 25.16
CA GLY A 7 -11.85 -4.97 24.78
C GLY A 7 -11.93 -5.45 23.32
N SER A 8 -12.86 -4.93 22.52
CA SER A 8 -12.88 -5.21 21.07
C SER A 8 -11.60 -4.69 20.41
N VAL A 9 -11.27 -5.24 19.24
CA VAL A 9 -10.07 -4.89 18.48
C VAL A 9 -10.45 -4.35 17.12
N ILE A 10 -9.80 -3.26 16.71
CA ILE A 10 -9.82 -2.72 15.36
C ILE A 10 -8.44 -2.88 14.75
N VAL A 11 -8.42 -3.35 13.49
CA VAL A 11 -7.22 -3.45 12.67
C VAL A 11 -7.45 -2.60 11.43
N ASP A 12 -6.83 -1.43 11.34
CA ASP A 12 -6.98 -0.54 10.18
C ASP A 12 -5.83 -0.79 9.19
N ILE A 13 -6.13 -1.55 8.13
CA ILE A 13 -5.17 -1.91 7.08
C ILE A 13 -4.97 -0.74 6.10
N ALA A 14 -5.97 0.13 5.96
CA ALA A 14 -5.94 1.29 5.09
C ALA A 14 -5.08 2.44 5.65
N ILE A 15 -4.47 2.24 6.83
CA ILE A 15 -3.59 3.23 7.47
C ILE A 15 -2.45 3.71 6.58
N ASN A 16 -1.99 2.89 5.63
CA ASN A 16 -0.97 3.27 4.64
C ASN A 16 -1.41 4.42 3.71
N GLN A 17 -2.70 4.74 3.69
CA GLN A 17 -3.31 5.79 2.87
C GLN A 17 -4.10 6.81 3.72
N GLY A 18 -3.79 6.91 5.01
CA GLY A 18 -4.45 7.84 5.94
C GLY A 18 -5.51 7.22 6.86
N GLY A 19 -5.85 5.94 6.67
CA GLY A 19 -6.81 5.22 7.52
C GLY A 19 -8.27 5.45 7.12
N THR A 20 -9.18 4.61 7.63
CA THR A 20 -10.63 4.70 7.36
C THR A 20 -11.44 4.91 8.63
N ILE A 21 -10.87 4.58 9.79
CA ILE A 21 -11.54 4.70 11.08
C ILE A 21 -11.13 6.01 11.76
N GLU A 22 -12.06 6.92 11.97
CA GLU A 22 -11.83 8.26 12.56
C GLU A 22 -11.05 8.22 13.89
N THR A 23 -11.25 7.19 14.71
CA THR A 23 -10.55 7.06 15.99
C THR A 23 -9.11 6.55 15.88
N VAL A 24 -8.71 6.07 14.70
CA VAL A 24 -7.31 5.85 14.32
C VAL A 24 -6.73 7.19 13.88
N ASP A 25 -6.30 7.98 14.86
CA ASP A 25 -5.77 9.33 14.65
C ASP A 25 -4.25 9.38 14.39
N HIS A 26 -3.57 8.24 14.50
CA HIS A 26 -2.15 8.09 14.18
C HIS A 26 -1.83 6.64 13.81
N TYR A 27 -0.68 6.43 13.15
CA TYR A 27 -0.16 5.10 12.86
C TYR A 27 0.63 4.54 14.06
N THR A 28 0.56 3.22 14.25
CA THR A 28 1.40 2.49 15.20
C THR A 28 2.62 1.90 14.49
N THR A 29 3.54 1.29 15.24
CA THR A 29 4.73 0.66 14.67
C THR A 29 4.80 -0.82 15.06
N HIS A 30 5.64 -1.61 14.39
CA HIS A 30 5.85 -3.00 14.83
C HIS A 30 6.39 -3.11 16.27
N TYR A 31 7.08 -2.08 16.80
CA TYR A 31 7.57 -2.04 18.18
C TYR A 31 6.47 -1.65 19.18
N THR A 32 5.58 -0.76 18.77
CA THR A 32 4.45 -0.27 19.56
C THR A 32 3.15 -0.45 18.77
N PRO A 33 2.66 -1.70 18.61
CA PRO A 33 1.68 -2.04 17.58
C PRO A 33 0.25 -1.61 17.88
N ILE A 34 -0.05 -1.30 19.14
CA ILE A 34 -1.40 -1.00 19.58
C ILE A 34 -1.47 0.25 20.44
N PHE A 35 -2.64 0.88 20.44
CA PHE A 35 -3.07 1.82 21.47
C PHE A 35 -4.52 1.52 21.87
N VAL A 36 -4.97 2.06 23.00
CA VAL A 36 -6.34 1.88 23.49
C VAL A 36 -7.04 3.22 23.51
N LYS A 37 -8.24 3.28 22.92
CA LYS A 37 -9.10 4.48 22.92
C LYS A 37 -10.56 4.03 23.06
N TYR A 38 -11.29 4.62 24.00
CA TYR A 38 -12.66 4.23 24.36
C TYR A 38 -12.81 2.73 24.71
N ASP A 39 -11.84 2.18 25.44
CA ASP A 39 -11.73 0.75 25.78
C ASP A 39 -11.65 -0.19 24.56
N ILE A 40 -11.35 0.34 23.37
CA ILE A 40 -11.13 -0.44 22.14
C ILE A 40 -9.63 -0.43 21.81
N ILE A 41 -9.09 -1.61 21.51
CA ILE A 41 -7.70 -1.79 21.10
C ILE A 41 -7.61 -1.48 19.61
N HIS A 42 -6.73 -0.57 19.22
CA HIS A 42 -6.49 -0.18 17.84
C HIS A 42 -5.13 -0.69 17.39
N TYR A 43 -5.09 -1.36 16.25
CA TYR A 43 -3.88 -1.75 15.54
C TYR A 43 -3.85 -1.02 14.20
N ALA A 44 -2.85 -0.17 14.01
CA ALA A 44 -2.72 0.73 12.87
C ALA A 44 -1.28 0.72 12.34
N VAL A 45 -0.64 -0.46 12.28
CA VAL A 45 0.75 -0.59 11.83
C VAL A 45 0.77 -0.54 10.29
N PRO A 46 1.47 0.43 9.67
CA PRO A 46 1.65 0.46 8.23
C PRO A 46 2.63 -0.64 7.79
N ASN A 47 2.65 -0.95 6.50
CA ASN A 47 3.56 -1.94 5.93
C ASN A 47 3.56 -3.30 6.68
N MET A 48 2.39 -3.81 7.06
CA MET A 48 2.23 -5.11 7.73
C MET A 48 2.97 -6.28 7.02
N PRO A 49 3.06 -6.37 5.67
CA PRO A 49 3.84 -7.40 5.00
C PRO A 49 5.33 -7.41 5.39
N GLY A 50 5.87 -6.29 5.88
CA GLY A 50 7.23 -6.18 6.40
C GLY A 50 7.51 -7.08 7.60
N ALA A 51 6.49 -7.47 8.37
CA ALA A 51 6.65 -8.43 9.46
C ALA A 51 6.93 -9.87 8.99
N THR A 52 6.66 -10.18 7.72
CA THR A 52 6.85 -11.53 7.14
C THR A 52 7.72 -11.47 5.87
N PRO A 53 8.97 -10.98 5.97
CA PRO A 53 9.76 -10.53 4.82
C PRO A 53 9.99 -11.62 3.77
N ARG A 54 10.20 -12.88 4.19
CA ARG A 54 10.39 -13.99 3.25
C ARG A 54 9.14 -14.21 2.38
N THR A 55 7.97 -14.27 3.02
CA THR A 55 6.70 -14.53 2.34
C THR A 55 6.30 -13.33 1.47
N SER A 56 6.39 -12.11 2.00
CA SER A 56 6.03 -10.90 1.26
C SER A 56 6.97 -10.64 0.08
N THR A 57 8.28 -10.88 0.23
CA THR A 57 9.23 -10.78 -0.89
C THR A 57 8.90 -11.77 -2.00
N MET A 58 8.63 -13.03 -1.66
CA MET A 58 8.26 -14.04 -2.67
C MET A 58 6.94 -13.67 -3.37
N ALA A 59 5.94 -13.21 -2.61
CA ALA A 59 4.65 -12.79 -3.19
C ALA A 59 4.81 -11.58 -4.12
N LEU A 60 5.55 -10.55 -3.70
CA LEU A 60 5.81 -9.35 -4.48
C LEU A 60 6.62 -9.66 -5.75
N ALA A 61 7.66 -10.49 -5.63
CA ALA A 61 8.47 -10.91 -6.77
C ALA A 61 7.62 -11.70 -7.79
N ASN A 62 6.79 -12.64 -7.33
CA ASN A 62 5.91 -13.41 -8.20
C ASN A 62 4.89 -12.52 -8.94
N GLY A 63 4.34 -11.52 -8.26
CA GLY A 63 3.42 -10.56 -8.88
C GLY A 63 4.08 -9.68 -9.95
N ASN A 64 5.35 -9.31 -9.76
CA ASN A 64 6.06 -8.39 -10.65
C ASN A 64 6.89 -9.07 -11.75
N ALA A 65 7.25 -10.34 -11.59
CA ALA A 65 8.18 -11.03 -12.49
C ALA A 65 7.79 -10.93 -13.97
N LYS A 66 6.50 -11.06 -14.30
CA LYS A 66 6.01 -10.95 -15.68
C LYS A 66 6.25 -9.55 -16.28
N HIS A 67 5.95 -8.49 -15.51
CA HIS A 67 6.16 -7.12 -15.95
C HIS A 67 7.65 -6.82 -16.20
N LEU A 68 8.51 -7.25 -15.28
CA LEU A 68 9.96 -7.09 -15.41
C LEU A 68 10.52 -7.82 -16.64
N LEU A 69 10.04 -9.03 -16.92
CA LEU A 69 10.47 -9.80 -18.08
C LEU A 69 10.10 -9.12 -19.41
N VAL A 70 8.90 -8.55 -19.52
CA VAL A 70 8.47 -7.84 -20.74
C VAL A 70 9.33 -6.59 -20.96
N ILE A 71 9.55 -5.78 -19.92
CA ILE A 71 10.41 -4.60 -20.00
C ILE A 71 11.84 -4.98 -20.43
N THR A 72 12.38 -6.05 -19.85
CA THR A 72 13.76 -6.48 -20.13
C THR A 72 13.94 -6.98 -21.56
N LYS A 73 12.91 -7.62 -22.14
CA LYS A 73 12.98 -8.16 -23.50
C LYS A 73 12.76 -7.11 -24.57
N ASP A 74 11.76 -6.26 -24.37
CA ASP A 74 11.23 -5.41 -25.45
C ASP A 74 11.71 -3.95 -25.33
N GLY A 75 12.27 -3.59 -24.17
CA GLY A 75 12.49 -2.20 -23.77
C GLY A 75 11.20 -1.55 -23.26
N LEU A 76 11.34 -0.46 -22.50
CA LEU A 76 10.19 0.18 -21.83
C LEU A 76 9.11 0.61 -22.82
N GLU A 77 9.43 1.42 -23.83
CA GLU A 77 8.43 1.98 -24.75
C GLU A 77 7.61 0.89 -25.48
N ASN A 78 8.26 -0.17 -25.96
CA ASN A 78 7.57 -1.29 -26.61
C ASN A 78 6.76 -2.12 -25.60
N ALA A 79 7.27 -2.31 -24.38
CA ALA A 79 6.55 -3.02 -23.33
C ALA A 79 5.25 -2.29 -22.94
N LEU A 80 5.27 -0.95 -22.88
CA LEU A 80 4.10 -0.14 -22.60
C LEU A 80 3.04 -0.24 -23.71
N ASN A 81 3.46 -0.26 -24.97
CA ASN A 81 2.53 -0.34 -26.11
C ASN A 81 1.71 -1.63 -26.15
N HIS A 82 2.28 -2.76 -25.70
CA HIS A 82 1.61 -4.06 -25.77
C HIS A 82 1.09 -4.57 -24.42
N THR A 83 1.41 -3.89 -23.31
CA THR A 83 0.98 -4.28 -21.95
C THR A 83 0.23 -3.12 -21.27
N PRO A 84 -1.10 -3.00 -21.48
CA PRO A 84 -1.88 -1.89 -20.91
C PRO A 84 -1.79 -1.78 -19.39
N SER A 85 -1.71 -2.91 -18.68
CA SER A 85 -1.55 -2.91 -17.22
C SER A 85 -0.21 -2.36 -16.73
N LEU A 86 0.83 -2.43 -17.57
CA LEU A 86 2.11 -1.80 -17.29
C LEU A 86 2.05 -0.30 -17.61
N ALA A 87 1.42 0.08 -18.72
CA ALA A 87 1.21 1.48 -19.09
C ALA A 87 0.43 2.25 -18.02
N SER A 88 -0.61 1.66 -17.43
CA SER A 88 -1.37 2.28 -16.33
C SER A 88 -0.55 2.52 -15.06
N GLY A 89 0.62 1.89 -14.91
CA GLY A 89 1.49 2.05 -13.76
C GLY A 89 2.54 3.17 -13.88
N ILE A 90 2.60 3.88 -15.02
CA ILE A 90 3.57 4.95 -15.23
C ILE A 90 3.05 6.25 -14.61
N ASN A 91 3.79 6.77 -13.63
CA ASN A 91 3.48 8.01 -12.94
C ASN A 91 4.15 9.23 -13.59
N ILE A 92 5.42 9.10 -13.98
CA ILE A 92 6.23 10.15 -14.60
C ILE A 92 7.01 9.54 -15.77
N TYR A 93 6.98 10.21 -16.93
CA TYR A 93 7.76 9.81 -18.09
C TYR A 93 8.38 11.02 -18.79
N LYS A 94 9.70 11.00 -19.02
CA LYS A 94 10.44 12.08 -19.70
C LYS A 94 10.12 13.49 -19.14
N GLY A 95 9.94 13.61 -17.82
CA GLY A 95 9.63 14.88 -17.14
C GLY A 95 8.16 15.28 -17.13
N ILE A 96 7.27 14.45 -17.67
CA ILE A 96 5.82 14.69 -17.72
C ILE A 96 5.12 13.77 -16.71
N ILE A 97 4.19 14.32 -15.93
CA ILE A 97 3.28 13.53 -15.09
C ILE A 97 2.25 12.87 -16.00
N THR A 98 2.21 11.54 -15.99
CA THR A 98 1.30 10.74 -16.83
C THR A 98 0.11 10.18 -16.06
N TYR A 99 0.16 10.24 -14.72
CA TYR A 99 -0.90 9.77 -13.85
C TYR A 99 -1.64 10.94 -13.21
N GLU A 100 -2.94 11.06 -13.52
CA GLU A 100 -3.78 12.20 -13.14
C GLU A 100 -3.83 12.45 -11.62
N ASN A 101 -3.87 11.40 -10.80
CA ASN A 101 -3.93 11.57 -9.34
C ASN A 101 -2.61 12.07 -8.74
N LEU A 102 -1.50 12.00 -9.47
CA LEU A 102 -0.22 12.57 -9.00
C LEU A 102 -0.14 14.08 -9.28
N ASP A 103 -0.76 14.55 -10.36
CA ASP A 103 -0.78 15.97 -10.75
C ASP A 103 -1.55 16.83 -9.75
N THR A 104 -2.63 16.29 -9.18
CA THR A 104 -3.45 16.98 -8.18
C THR A 104 -2.83 17.04 -6.77
N THR A 105 -1.69 16.40 -6.56
CA THR A 105 -1.01 16.30 -5.25
C THR A 105 0.23 17.21 -5.14
N LEU A 106 0.70 17.80 -6.26
CA LEU A 106 1.84 18.73 -6.33
C LEU A 106 1.38 20.18 -6.39
#